data_AF-A0A432NSX2-F1
#
_entry.id   AF-A0A432NSX2-F1
#
_cell.length_a   1.000
_cell.length_b   1.000
_cell.length_c   1.000
_cell.angle_alpha   90.00
_cell.angle_beta   90.00
_cell.angle_gamma   90.00
#
_symmetry.space_group_name_H-M   'P 1'
#
loop_
_entity.id
_entity.type
_entity.pdbx_description
1 polymer ?
#
loop_
_entity_poly.entity_id
_entity_poly.type
_entity_poly.pdbx_seq_one_letter_code
_entity_poly.pdbx_strand_id
1 'polypeptide(L)'
;MRIMTALAGFLSVMLPGMALAETGKMRTASEAEIRQHLPGTSELKESSNGYEYRKGNANGYKITNGQVCVRFPNKSTDCVSVKTDGEKFQMIDKKGGRTRF
;
A
#
# COMPACT_ATOMS: atom_id res chain seq x y z
N MET A 1 -52.06 -51.82 0.26
CA MET A 1 -50.71 -51.89 -0.32
C MET A 1 -50.00 -50.59 0.05
N ARG A 2 -49.02 -50.67 0.97
CA ARG A 2 -48.32 -49.52 1.55
C ARG A 2 -47.19 -49.12 0.61
N ILE A 3 -47.12 -47.86 0.20
CA ILE A 3 -45.97 -47.34 -0.53
C ILE A 3 -45.38 -46.21 0.32
N MET A 4 -44.38 -46.57 1.13
CA MET A 4 -43.46 -45.61 1.73
C MET A 4 -42.46 -45.21 0.64
N THR A 5 -42.51 -43.96 0.18
CA THR A 5 -41.41 -43.37 -0.58
C THR A 5 -40.47 -42.67 0.38
N ALA A 6 -39.22 -43.12 0.31
CA ALA A 6 -38.13 -42.83 1.21
C ALA A 6 -37.62 -41.39 1.10
N LEU A 7 -37.10 -40.91 2.23
CA LEU A 7 -36.22 -39.75 2.34
C LEU A 7 -35.10 -39.79 1.29
N ALA A 8 -34.92 -38.68 0.56
CA ALA A 8 -33.65 -38.31 -0.04
C ALA A 8 -33.30 -36.90 0.45
N GLY A 9 -32.68 -36.83 1.62
CA GLY A 9 -32.11 -35.60 2.16
C GLY A 9 -30.94 -35.16 1.29
N PHE A 10 -31.08 -34.02 0.62
CA PHE A 10 -29.99 -33.34 -0.06
C PHE A 10 -29.05 -32.77 1.00
N LEU A 11 -27.93 -33.45 1.25
CA LEU A 11 -26.88 -32.99 2.15
C LEU A 11 -26.09 -31.88 1.43
N SER A 12 -26.44 -30.62 1.70
CA SER A 12 -25.67 -29.46 1.26
C SER A 12 -24.35 -29.40 2.02
N VAL A 13 -23.29 -29.99 1.46
CA VAL A 13 -21.93 -29.80 1.95
C VAL A 13 -21.50 -28.38 1.55
N MET A 14 -21.66 -27.43 2.46
CA MET A 14 -20.96 -26.15 2.36
C MET A 14 -19.46 -26.43 2.50
N LEU A 15 -18.75 -26.46 1.37
CA LEU A 15 -17.30 -26.38 1.38
C LEU A 15 -16.91 -25.03 2.01
N PRO A 16 -16.05 -25.01 3.05
CA PRO A 16 -15.44 -23.77 3.48
C PRO A 16 -14.60 -23.27 2.29
N GLY A 17 -15.05 -22.19 1.67
CA GLY A 17 -14.27 -21.47 0.68
C GLY A 17 -12.98 -21.04 1.36
N MET A 18 -11.90 -21.76 1.06
CA MET A 18 -10.55 -21.28 1.36
C MET A 18 -10.35 -20.04 0.50
N ALA A 19 -10.60 -18.87 1.11
CA ALA A 19 -10.07 -17.63 0.59
C ALA A 19 -8.54 -17.75 0.71
N LEU A 20 -7.93 -18.29 -0.34
CA LEU A 20 -6.51 -18.10 -0.60
C LEU A 20 -6.33 -16.59 -0.70
N ALA A 21 -5.81 -15.99 0.37
CA ALA A 21 -5.29 -14.64 0.31
C ALA A 21 -4.19 -14.68 -0.76
N GLU A 22 -4.56 -14.25 -1.97
CA GLU A 22 -3.64 -14.05 -3.07
C GLU A 22 -2.64 -13.03 -2.55
N THR A 23 -1.45 -13.48 -2.14
CA THR A 23 -0.37 -12.56 -1.79
C THR A 23 0.00 -11.88 -3.11
N GLY A 24 -0.64 -10.73 -3.36
CA GLY A 24 -0.51 -9.99 -4.59
C GLY A 24 0.96 -9.76 -4.90
N LYS A 25 1.34 -9.86 -6.18
CA LYS A 25 2.68 -9.48 -6.59
C LYS A 25 2.91 -8.01 -6.22
N MET A 26 3.97 -7.73 -5.45
CA MET A 26 4.36 -6.37 -5.09
C MET A 26 4.50 -5.52 -6.37
N ARG A 27 3.61 -4.53 -6.51
CA ARG A 27 3.59 -3.55 -7.59
C ARG A 27 4.05 -2.18 -7.08
N THR A 28 4.24 -1.23 -7.97
CA THR A 28 4.46 0.18 -7.58
C THR A 28 3.22 0.71 -6.87
N ALA A 29 3.40 1.35 -5.72
CA ALA A 29 2.32 2.01 -5.01
C ALA A 29 1.92 3.30 -5.73
N SER A 30 0.63 3.60 -5.79
CA SER A 30 0.14 4.90 -6.26
C SER A 30 0.42 5.99 -5.22
N GLU A 31 0.39 7.25 -5.66
CA GLU A 31 0.54 8.39 -4.75
C GLU A 31 -0.54 8.41 -3.66
N ALA A 32 -1.79 8.11 -4.02
CA ALA A 32 -2.91 8.03 -3.07
C ALA A 32 -2.69 6.95 -2.00
N GLU A 33 -2.24 5.76 -2.40
CA GLU A 33 -1.95 4.66 -1.45
C GLU A 33 -0.81 5.05 -0.50
N ILE A 34 0.23 5.70 -1.01
CA ILE A 34 1.34 6.21 -0.17
C ILE A 34 0.83 7.26 0.81
N ARG A 35 0.02 8.22 0.36
CA ARG A 35 -0.52 9.28 1.25
C ARG A 35 -1.46 8.71 2.33
N GLN A 36 -2.18 7.64 2.03
CA GLN A 36 -3.07 7.01 3.00
C GLN A 36 -2.32 6.22 4.09
N HIS A 37 -1.20 5.58 3.75
CA HIS A 37 -0.50 4.66 4.65
C HIS A 37 0.80 5.21 5.22
N LEU A 38 1.43 6.18 4.56
CA LEU A 38 2.66 6.80 5.05
C LEU A 38 2.31 7.95 6.01
N PRO A 39 2.64 7.83 7.30
CA PRO A 39 2.28 8.85 8.29
C PRO A 39 3.00 10.17 7.98
N GLY A 40 2.33 11.28 8.32
CA GLY A 40 2.86 12.64 8.18
C GLY A 40 2.74 13.24 6.78
N THR A 41 2.25 12.50 5.78
CA THR A 41 2.00 13.02 4.44
C THR A 41 0.79 13.96 4.37
N SER A 42 -0.20 13.79 5.25
CA SER A 42 -1.40 14.62 5.34
C SER A 42 -1.14 16.05 5.85
N GLU A 43 -0.02 16.26 6.55
CA GLU A 43 0.38 17.57 7.07
C GLU A 43 1.23 18.39 6.08
N LEU A 44 1.59 17.78 4.95
CA LEU A 44 2.40 18.41 3.93
C LEU A 44 1.57 19.43 3.13
N LYS A 45 2.16 20.59 2.87
CA LYS A 45 1.56 21.65 2.06
C LYS A 45 2.40 21.90 0.83
N GLU A 46 1.78 21.91 -0.34
CA GLU A 46 2.45 22.28 -1.58
C GLU A 46 3.10 23.66 -1.49
N SER A 47 4.25 23.78 -2.16
CA SER A 47 4.99 25.01 -2.38
C SER A 47 5.20 25.22 -3.88
N SER A 48 5.51 26.45 -4.27
CA SER A 48 5.67 26.86 -5.68
C SER A 48 6.81 26.15 -6.43
N ASN A 49 7.69 25.44 -5.71
CA ASN A 49 8.81 24.70 -6.29
C ASN A 49 8.48 23.24 -6.62
N GLY A 50 7.21 22.81 -6.48
CA GLY A 50 6.77 21.45 -6.78
C GLY A 50 7.17 20.41 -5.72
N TYR A 51 7.51 20.87 -4.51
CA TYR A 51 7.67 20.07 -3.30
C TYR A 51 6.64 20.48 -2.26
N GLU A 52 6.33 19.57 -1.36
CA GLU A 52 5.45 19.79 -0.23
C GLU A 52 6.25 19.88 1.07
N TYR A 53 5.80 20.71 2.00
CA TYR A 53 6.53 21.01 3.23
C TYR A 53 5.64 20.85 4.45
N ARG A 54 6.19 20.25 5.51
CA ARG A 54 5.58 20.27 6.84
C ARG A 54 5.88 21.60 7.51
N LYS A 55 4.93 22.13 8.28
CA LYS A 55 5.14 23.38 9.05
C LYS A 55 6.37 23.23 9.97
N GLY A 56 7.30 24.17 9.87
CA GLY A 56 8.52 24.20 10.70
C GLY A 56 9.63 23.23 10.25
N ASN A 57 9.46 22.50 9.14
CA ASN A 57 10.49 21.64 8.57
C ASN A 57 11.01 22.24 7.25
N ALA A 58 12.33 22.33 7.12
CA ALA A 58 12.99 22.84 5.91
C ALA A 58 13.15 21.78 4.81
N ASN A 59 12.88 20.50 5.10
CA ASN A 59 12.90 19.43 4.12
C ASN A 59 11.64 19.47 3.27
N GLY A 60 11.82 19.47 1.95
CA GLY A 60 10.73 19.30 0.99
C GLY A 60 10.49 17.83 0.70
N TYR A 61 9.25 17.46 0.46
CA TYR A 61 8.83 16.10 0.15
C TYR A 61 8.14 16.09 -1.21
N LYS A 62 8.35 15.05 -2.00
CA LYS A 62 7.65 14.86 -3.27
C LYS A 62 7.29 13.39 -3.41
N ILE A 63 5.99 13.13 -3.55
CA ILE A 63 5.47 11.79 -3.78
C ILE A 63 5.08 11.72 -5.26
N THR A 64 5.68 10.81 -6.02
CA THR A 64 5.36 10.68 -7.44
C THR A 64 5.79 9.31 -7.96
N ASN A 65 4.99 8.70 -8.84
CA ASN A 65 5.30 7.41 -9.49
C ASN A 65 5.73 6.30 -8.51
N GLY A 66 5.10 6.26 -7.33
CA GLY A 66 5.43 5.31 -6.28
C GLY A 66 6.80 5.53 -5.64
N GLN A 67 7.32 6.75 -5.67
CA GLN A 67 8.53 7.15 -4.96
C GLN A 67 8.22 8.28 -4.00
N VAL A 68 8.96 8.31 -2.88
CA VAL A 68 8.96 9.39 -1.92
C VAL A 68 10.37 9.98 -1.91
N CYS A 69 10.49 11.21 -2.38
CA CYS A 69 11.74 11.94 -2.42
C CYS A 69 11.76 13.04 -1.37
N VAL A 70 12.85 13.10 -0.60
CA VAL A 70 13.13 14.17 0.36
C VAL A 70 14.19 15.08 -0.23
N ARG A 71 13.89 16.37 -0.32
CA ARG A 71 14.83 17.44 -0.68
C ARG A 71 15.29 18.14 0.58
N PHE A 72 16.58 18.04 0.86
CA PHE A 72 17.22 18.67 2.02
C PHE A 72 17.51 20.16 1.77
N PRO A 73 17.80 20.95 2.83
CA PRO A 73 18.07 22.38 2.70
C PRO A 73 19.30 22.70 1.83
N ASN A 74 20.29 21.80 1.80
CA ASN A 74 21.46 21.86 0.92
C ASN A 74 21.13 21.50 -0.55
N LYS A 75 19.85 21.32 -0.90
CA LYS A 75 19.32 20.95 -2.22
C LYS A 75 19.64 19.53 -2.67
N SER A 76 20.32 18.71 -1.86
CA SER A 76 20.45 17.28 -2.16
C SER A 76 19.08 16.60 -2.03
N THR A 77 18.91 15.51 -2.77
CA THR A 77 17.65 14.74 -2.76
C THR A 77 17.96 13.29 -2.48
N ASP A 78 17.13 12.65 -1.66
CA ASP A 78 17.16 11.20 -1.47
C ASP A 78 15.76 10.63 -1.69
N CYS A 79 15.67 9.52 -2.43
CA CYS A 79 14.41 8.94 -2.84
C CYS A 79 14.34 7.48 -2.42
N VAL A 80 13.17 7.07 -1.95
CA VAL A 80 12.82 5.67 -1.71
C VAL A 80 11.68 5.27 -2.63
N SER A 81 11.73 4.04 -3.15
CA SER A 81 10.64 3.46 -3.92
C SER A 81 9.67 2.75 -2.98
N VAL A 82 8.38 2.97 -3.15
CA VAL A 82 7.33 2.28 -2.40
C VAL A 82 6.66 1.25 -3.29
N LYS A 83 6.65 0.01 -2.82
CA LYS A 83 5.92 -1.09 -3.42
C LYS A 83 4.79 -1.53 -2.52
N THR A 84 3.71 -2.03 -3.11
CA THR A 84 2.58 -2.60 -2.38
C THR A 84 1.97 -3.78 -3.13
N ASP A 85 1.41 -4.73 -2.40
CA ASP A 85 0.52 -5.77 -2.93
C ASP A 85 -0.97 -5.40 -2.75
N GLY A 86 -1.27 -4.22 -2.21
CA GLY A 86 -2.61 -3.75 -1.84
C GLY A 86 -2.89 -3.80 -0.33
N GLU A 87 -2.15 -4.63 0.41
CA GLU A 87 -2.31 -4.78 1.87
C GLU A 87 -1.05 -4.36 2.64
N LYS A 88 0.12 -4.68 2.09
CA LYS A 88 1.42 -4.45 2.71
C LYS A 88 2.21 -3.45 1.90
N PHE A 89 2.96 -2.60 2.59
CA PHE A 89 3.83 -1.63 1.94
C PHE A 89 5.30 -1.92 2.23
N GLN A 90 6.14 -1.66 1.24
CA GLN A 90 7.59 -1.80 1.34
C GLN A 90 8.25 -0.55 0.79
N MET A 91 9.01 0.15 1.63
CA MET A 91 9.98 1.14 1.20
C MET A 91 11.27 0.43 0.79
N ILE A 92 11.81 0.83 -0.35
CA ILE A 92 13.06 0.34 -0.91
C ILE A 92 13.99 1.54 -1.07
N ASP A 93 15.08 1.55 -0.31
CA ASP A 93 16.09 2.60 -0.40
C ASP A 93 16.94 2.48 -1.68
N LYS A 94 17.78 3.49 -1.94
CA LYS A 94 18.69 3.51 -3.10
C LYS A 94 19.73 2.38 -3.14
N LYS A 95 20.01 1.73 -2.00
CA LYS A 95 20.91 0.57 -1.89
C LYS A 95 20.15 -0.75 -2.04
N GLY A 96 18.83 -0.70 -2.21
CA GLY A 96 17.96 -1.88 -2.27
C GLY A 96 17.54 -2.42 -0.90
N GLY A 97 17.87 -1.72 0.20
CA GLY A 97 17.40 -2.06 1.54
C GLY A 97 15.88 -1.93 1.62
N ARG A 98 15.21 -2.93 2.20
CA ARG A 98 13.74 -3.01 2.25
C ARG A 98 13.23 -2.88 3.68
N THR A 99 12.30 -1.97 3.88
CA THR A 99 11.61 -1.77 5.17
C THR A 99 10.10 -1.84 4.96
N ARG A 100 9.41 -2.62 5.79
CA ARG A 100 7.95 -2.74 5.78
C ARG A 100 7.32 -1.71 6.71
N PHE A 101 6.15 -1.23 6.35
CA PHE A 101 5.33 -0.34 7.16
C PHE A 101 3.85 -0.55 6.83
#